data_AF-A0AAX0HB57-F1
#
_entry.id   AF-A0AAX0HB57-F1
#
_cell.length_a   1.000
_cell.length_b   1.000
_cell.length_c   1.000
_cell.angle_alpha   90.00
_cell.angle_beta   90.00
_cell.angle_gamma   90.00
#
_symmetry.space_group_name_H-M   'P 1'
#
loop_
_entity.id
_entity.type
_entity.pdbx_description
1 polymer ?
#
loop_
_entity_poly.entity_id
_entity_poly.type
_entity_poly.pdbx_seq_one_letter_code
_entity_poly.pdbx_strand_id
1 'polypeptide(L)'
;MQITDRFTRVRWLFGDKFDKLNKAKVLVCGCGGVGGVCIDALYRSAVVNLTVIDCDKFDITNQNRQIGSQFVGELKADVFARLYPGVLGLNLKLTKEVIEEFDFSEFDVVIDCIDDVPAKVEIAKKCHKKLLSSMGGAKRLDPTKIQVASIWKTTNDPFARKIRYELKKAGFKNDYKVVFSTEMPNCKDLGSFIGVTASFGLNLASLCVQKITYA
;
A
#
# COMPACT_ATOMS: atom_id res chain seq x y z
N MET A 1 23.88 -9.81 24.97
CA MET A 1 22.71 -9.23 25.66
C MET A 1 21.57 -9.14 24.65
N GLN A 2 20.35 -9.49 25.05
CA GLN A 2 19.18 -9.28 24.22
C GLN A 2 18.92 -7.77 24.14
N ILE A 3 18.94 -7.19 22.93
CA ILE A 3 18.70 -5.76 22.73
C ILE A 3 17.22 -5.48 23.07
N THR A 4 16.99 -4.57 24.01
CA THR A 4 15.65 -4.11 24.38
C THR A 4 15.41 -2.73 23.78
N ASP A 5 14.59 -2.69 22.73
CA ASP A 5 14.16 -1.48 22.03
C ASP A 5 12.70 -1.59 21.56
N ARG A 6 12.22 -0.62 20.78
CA ARG A 6 10.86 -0.61 20.20
C ARG A 6 10.54 -1.81 19.32
N PHE A 7 11.54 -2.59 18.90
CA PHE A 7 11.40 -3.77 18.04
C PHE A 7 11.66 -5.09 18.77
N THR A 8 11.81 -5.10 20.10
CA THR A 8 12.05 -6.31 20.90
C THR A 8 11.10 -7.47 20.54
N ARG A 9 9.78 -7.21 20.48
CA ARG A 9 8.78 -8.25 20.15
C ARG A 9 8.80 -8.67 18.69
N VAL A 10 9.22 -7.77 17.79
CA VAL A 10 9.43 -8.06 16.38
C VAL A 10 10.63 -9.00 16.23
N ARG A 11 11.74 -8.73 16.94
CA ARG A 11 12.90 -9.63 16.98
C ARG A 11 12.54 -11.03 17.49
N TRP A 12 11.70 -11.14 18.52
CA TRP A 12 11.24 -12.44 19.00
C TRP A 12 10.43 -13.22 17.97
N LEU A 13 9.56 -12.54 17.22
CA LEU A 13 8.72 -13.18 16.20
C LEU A 13 9.53 -13.63 14.98
N PHE A 14 10.46 -12.80 14.51
CA PHE A 14 11.16 -13.03 13.25
C PHE A 14 12.55 -13.67 13.40
N GLY A 15 13.14 -13.66 14.60
CA GLY A 15 14.45 -14.25 14.85
C GLY A 15 15.53 -13.70 13.93
N ASP A 16 16.21 -14.60 13.24
CA ASP A 16 17.26 -14.33 12.25
C ASP A 16 16.78 -13.52 11.04
N LYS A 17 15.48 -13.54 10.73
CA LYS A 17 14.88 -12.78 9.62
C LYS A 17 14.68 -11.30 9.96
N PHE A 18 14.86 -10.89 11.21
CA PHE A 18 14.72 -9.48 11.61
C PHE A 18 15.61 -8.55 10.76
N ASP A 19 16.87 -8.94 10.53
CA ASP A 19 17.81 -8.09 9.79
C ASP A 19 17.40 -7.92 8.32
N LYS A 20 16.70 -8.90 7.74
CA LYS A 20 16.11 -8.76 6.39
C LYS A 20 15.04 -7.67 6.37
N LEU A 21 14.15 -7.65 7.35
CA LEU A 21 13.12 -6.61 7.49
C LEU A 21 13.74 -5.22 7.65
N ASN A 22 14.76 -5.13 8.51
CA ASN A 22 15.38 -3.84 8.84
C ASN A 22 16.19 -3.24 7.68
N LYS A 23 16.72 -4.08 6.79
CA LYS A 23 17.49 -3.65 5.60
C LYS A 23 16.64 -3.47 4.34
N ALA A 24 15.45 -4.06 4.28
CA ALA A 24 14.60 -3.99 3.11
C ALA A 24 14.20 -2.54 2.79
N LYS A 25 14.26 -2.20 1.50
CA LYS A 25 13.79 -0.93 0.95
C LYS A 25 12.40 -1.11 0.37
N VAL A 26 11.43 -0.37 0.89
CA VAL A 26 10.02 -0.50 0.49
C VAL A 26 9.46 0.83 0.04
N LEU A 27 8.84 0.83 -1.14
CA LEU A 27 8.11 1.98 -1.68
C LEU A 27 6.61 1.81 -1.43
N VAL A 28 5.95 2.84 -0.89
CA VAL A 28 4.49 2.90 -0.79
C VAL A 28 3.96 4.07 -1.63
N CYS A 29 3.18 3.76 -2.67
CA CYS A 29 2.53 4.74 -3.52
C CYS A 29 1.11 5.00 -3.02
N GLY A 30 0.82 6.21 -2.59
CA GLY A 30 -0.44 6.63 -1.98
C GLY A 30 -0.40 6.51 -0.46
N CYS A 31 -0.69 7.61 0.23
CA CYS A 31 -0.72 7.77 1.70
C CYS A 31 -2.17 7.93 2.23
N GLY A 32 -3.17 7.50 1.46
CA GLY A 32 -4.58 7.60 1.82
C GLY A 32 -5.05 6.54 2.83
N GLY A 33 -6.34 6.17 2.77
CA GLY A 33 -6.97 5.31 3.79
C GLY A 33 -6.47 3.86 3.84
N VAL A 34 -5.77 3.40 2.81
CA VAL A 34 -5.09 2.10 2.78
C VAL A 34 -3.60 2.28 3.05
N GLY A 35 -2.95 3.14 2.27
CA GLY A 35 -1.50 3.31 2.32
C GLY A 35 -0.99 3.88 3.64
N GLY A 36 -1.70 4.83 4.24
CA GLY A 36 -1.30 5.38 5.54
C GLY A 36 -1.25 4.34 6.66
N VAL A 37 -2.19 3.39 6.66
CA VAL A 37 -2.20 2.26 7.61
C VAL A 37 -1.11 1.25 7.27
N CYS A 38 -0.87 1.01 5.98
CA CYS A 38 0.23 0.15 5.54
C CYS A 38 1.59 0.69 6.00
N ILE A 39 1.83 2.00 5.87
CA ILE A 39 3.04 2.68 6.31
C ILE A 39 3.22 2.55 7.82
N ASP A 40 2.19 2.86 8.62
CA ASP A 40 2.25 2.72 10.09
C ASP A 40 2.59 1.28 10.50
N ALA A 41 1.90 0.30 9.91
CA ALA A 41 2.11 -1.11 10.20
C ALA A 41 3.52 -1.60 9.84
N LEU A 42 4.04 -1.21 8.68
CA LEU A 42 5.39 -1.56 8.23
C LEU A 42 6.47 -0.96 9.13
N TYR A 43 6.37 0.34 9.41
CA TYR A 43 7.34 1.03 10.25
C TYR A 43 7.38 0.47 11.67
N ARG A 44 6.21 0.14 12.25
CA ARG A 44 6.12 -0.53 13.56
C ARG A 44 6.61 -1.98 13.54
N SER A 45 6.67 -2.60 12.36
CA SER A 45 7.14 -3.98 12.14
C SER A 45 8.61 -4.05 11.71
N ALA A 46 9.40 -3.00 11.99
CA ALA A 46 10.83 -2.89 11.70
C ALA A 46 11.22 -2.78 10.22
N VAL A 47 10.27 -2.54 9.31
CA VAL A 47 10.55 -2.12 7.93
C VAL A 47 10.70 -0.60 7.94
N VAL A 48 11.92 -0.13 8.15
CA VAL A 48 12.21 1.29 8.44
C VAL A 48 12.72 2.09 7.24
N ASN A 49 13.28 1.43 6.21
CA ASN A 49 13.68 2.11 4.97
C ASN A 49 12.48 2.23 4.02
N LEU A 50 11.56 3.13 4.38
CA LEU A 50 10.37 3.42 3.60
C LEU A 50 10.57 4.69 2.77
N THR A 51 10.16 4.61 1.51
CA THR A 51 9.85 5.79 0.70
C THR A 51 8.35 5.82 0.47
N VAL A 52 7.72 6.97 0.66
CA VAL A 52 6.28 7.15 0.52
C VAL A 52 6.01 8.26 -0.49
N ILE A 53 5.10 8.01 -1.43
CA ILE A 53 4.74 8.96 -2.49
C ILE A 53 3.27 9.33 -2.36
N ASP A 54 2.96 10.63 -2.25
CA ASP A 54 1.59 11.14 -2.36
C ASP A 54 1.64 12.64 -2.69
N CYS A 55 0.78 13.13 -3.60
CA CYS A 55 0.72 14.55 -3.96
C CYS A 55 -0.35 15.35 -3.22
N ASP A 56 -1.22 14.68 -2.47
CA ASP A 56 -2.37 15.31 -1.84
C ASP A 56 -2.03 15.90 -0.48
N LYS A 57 -2.91 16.80 -0.04
CA LYS A 57 -3.00 17.26 1.34
C LYS A 57 -4.10 16.51 2.07
N PHE A 58 -4.02 16.46 3.40
CA PHE A 58 -5.15 15.99 4.20
C PHE A 58 -6.32 16.97 4.11
N ASP A 59 -7.49 16.42 3.85
CA ASP A 59 -8.77 17.14 3.86
C ASP A 59 -9.65 16.69 5.03
N ILE A 60 -10.58 17.54 5.47
CA ILE A 60 -11.50 17.20 6.57
C ILE A 60 -12.30 15.92 6.28
N THR A 61 -12.66 15.68 5.01
CA THR A 61 -13.39 14.47 4.57
C THR A 61 -12.54 13.19 4.66
N ASN A 62 -11.26 13.29 4.99
CA ASN A 62 -10.37 12.15 5.14
C ASN A 62 -10.43 11.53 6.54
N GLN A 63 -10.97 12.25 7.54
CA GLN A 63 -10.98 11.84 8.95
C GLN A 63 -11.73 10.54 9.23
N ASN A 64 -12.63 10.14 8.35
CA ASN A 64 -13.36 8.89 8.51
C ASN A 64 -12.54 7.63 8.20
N ARG A 65 -11.35 7.75 7.58
CA ARG A 65 -10.63 6.59 7.02
C ARG A 65 -9.11 6.70 6.90
N GLN A 66 -8.49 7.85 7.13
CA GLN A 66 -7.06 8.05 6.92
C GLN A 66 -6.34 8.38 8.23
N ILE A 67 -5.30 7.62 8.57
CA ILE A 67 -4.40 8.00 9.67
C ILE A 67 -3.62 9.26 9.26
N GLY A 68 -3.48 10.22 10.16
CA GLY A 68 -2.80 11.50 9.90
C GLY A 68 -3.75 12.62 9.47
N SER A 69 -5.04 12.34 9.24
CA SER A 69 -6.04 13.33 8.79
C SER A 69 -6.33 14.46 9.78
N GLN A 70 -5.80 14.41 11.00
CA GLN A 70 -5.85 15.54 11.93
C GLN A 70 -5.00 16.74 11.46
N PHE A 71 -4.02 16.50 10.58
CA PHE A 71 -3.12 17.51 10.01
C PHE A 71 -3.71 18.14 8.73
N VAL A 72 -4.94 18.65 8.82
CA VAL A 72 -5.67 19.21 7.66
C VAL A 72 -4.86 20.33 6.99
N GLY A 73 -4.75 20.28 5.66
CA GLY A 73 -4.00 21.24 4.85
C GLY A 73 -2.50 20.93 4.69
N GLU A 74 -1.97 19.96 5.42
CA GLU A 74 -0.59 19.50 5.27
C GLU A 74 -0.48 18.38 4.23
N LEU A 75 0.67 18.33 3.54
CA LEU A 75 0.97 17.30 2.55
C LEU A 75 1.08 15.92 3.23
N LYS A 76 0.40 14.92 2.67
CA LYS A 76 0.31 13.60 3.31
C LYS A 76 1.69 12.97 3.47
N ALA A 77 2.49 12.96 2.41
CA ALA A 77 3.82 12.34 2.44
C ALA A 77 4.74 12.99 3.48
N ASP A 78 4.71 14.32 3.62
CA ASP A 78 5.48 15.07 4.63
C ASP A 78 5.05 14.73 6.06
N VAL A 79 3.74 14.61 6.30
CA VAL A 79 3.21 14.18 7.61
C VAL A 79 3.73 12.79 7.97
N PHE A 80 3.72 11.84 7.02
CA PHE A 80 4.24 10.49 7.26
C PHE A 80 5.75 10.50 7.53
N ALA A 81 6.53 11.28 6.79
CA ALA A 81 7.97 11.47 7.05
C ALA A 81 8.24 12.08 8.44
N ARG A 82 7.39 13.01 8.90
CA ARG A 82 7.47 13.62 10.24
C ARG A 82 7.10 12.64 11.35
N LEU A 83 6.08 11.80 11.15
CA LEU A 83 5.61 10.83 12.14
C LEU A 83 6.57 9.65 12.31
N TYR A 84 7.29 9.29 11.24
CA TYR A 84 8.14 8.10 11.19
C TYR A 84 9.57 8.49 10.78
N PRO A 85 10.45 8.78 11.75
CA PRO A 85 11.83 9.14 11.47
C PRO A 85 12.55 8.15 10.55
N GLY A 86 13.20 8.66 9.50
CA GLY A 86 13.89 7.84 8.49
C GLY A 86 13.03 7.49 7.27
N VAL A 87 11.72 7.73 7.30
CA VAL A 87 10.86 7.61 6.12
C VAL A 87 11.07 8.81 5.19
N LEU A 88 11.33 8.55 3.92
CA LEU A 88 11.45 9.56 2.88
C LEU A 88 10.07 9.84 2.28
N GLY A 89 9.55 11.06 2.45
CA GLY A 89 8.32 11.53 1.81
C GLY A 89 8.61 12.22 0.48
N LEU A 90 7.88 11.86 -0.57
CA LEU A 90 7.95 12.47 -1.89
C LEU A 90 6.58 12.99 -2.31
N ASN A 91 6.48 14.31 -2.46
CA ASN A 91 5.24 14.98 -2.87
C ASN A 91 5.05 14.94 -4.40
N LEU A 92 4.92 13.73 -4.96
CA LEU A 92 4.87 13.49 -6.40
C LEU A 92 3.52 12.91 -6.82
N LYS A 93 2.98 13.43 -7.94
CA LYS A 93 1.88 12.80 -8.64
C LYS A 93 2.45 11.77 -9.62
N LEU A 94 2.07 10.51 -9.46
CA LEU A 94 2.54 9.41 -10.31
C LEU A 94 1.83 9.42 -11.66
N THR A 95 2.16 10.38 -12.53
CA THR A 95 1.74 10.34 -13.94
C THR A 95 2.53 9.28 -14.70
N LYS A 96 2.10 8.97 -15.93
CA LYS A 96 2.80 8.01 -16.79
C LYS A 96 4.27 8.40 -16.99
N GLU A 97 4.53 9.68 -17.25
CA GLU A 97 5.87 10.22 -17.51
C GLU A 97 6.76 10.06 -16.26
N VAL A 98 6.23 10.42 -15.08
CA VAL A 98 6.94 10.25 -13.81
C VAL A 98 7.26 8.78 -13.56
N ILE A 99 6.29 7.87 -13.77
CA ILE A 99 6.49 6.42 -13.57
C ILE A 99 7.51 5.86 -14.59
N GLU A 100 7.55 6.40 -15.81
CA GLU A 100 8.49 5.96 -16.84
C GLU A 100 9.94 6.23 -16.46
N GLU A 101 10.20 7.37 -15.82
CA GLU A 101 11.53 7.82 -15.36
C GLU A 101 11.88 7.35 -13.95
N PHE A 102 10.89 6.96 -13.13
CA PHE A 102 11.13 6.56 -11.75
C PHE A 102 11.89 5.23 -11.67
N ASP A 103 13.03 5.24 -10.97
CA ASP A 103 13.83 4.03 -10.77
C ASP A 103 13.22 3.16 -9.66
N PHE A 104 12.37 2.22 -10.07
CA PHE A 104 11.84 1.23 -9.14
C PHE A 104 12.91 0.25 -8.69
N SER A 105 14.06 0.09 -9.38
CA SER A 105 15.04 -0.97 -9.15
C SER A 105 15.61 -0.98 -7.74
N GLU A 106 15.72 0.19 -7.11
CA GLU A 106 16.25 0.37 -5.75
C GLU A 106 15.39 -0.25 -4.65
N PHE A 107 14.13 -0.58 -4.94
CA PHE A 107 13.19 -1.12 -3.95
C PHE A 107 13.06 -2.64 -4.05
N ASP A 108 13.03 -3.30 -2.90
CA ASP A 108 12.76 -4.75 -2.80
C ASP A 108 11.28 -5.06 -3.00
N VAL A 109 10.41 -4.17 -2.49
CA VAL A 109 8.95 -4.28 -2.59
C VAL A 109 8.35 -2.92 -2.94
N VAL A 110 7.38 -2.93 -3.86
CA VAL A 110 6.57 -1.77 -4.22
C VAL A 110 5.12 -2.05 -3.84
N ILE A 111 4.52 -1.16 -3.06
CA ILE A 111 3.14 -1.27 -2.58
C ILE A 111 2.32 -0.15 -3.18
N ASP A 112 1.36 -0.52 -4.01
CA ASP A 112 0.47 0.39 -4.71
C ASP A 112 -0.88 0.53 -3.97
N CYS A 113 -1.08 1.70 -3.37
CA CYS A 113 -2.28 2.11 -2.65
C CYS A 113 -3.01 3.30 -3.30
N ILE A 114 -2.68 3.65 -4.55
CA ILE A 114 -3.32 4.78 -5.25
C ILE A 114 -4.73 4.40 -5.76
N ASP A 115 -5.50 5.37 -6.23
CA ASP A 115 -6.82 5.17 -6.85
C ASP A 115 -6.85 5.51 -8.35
N ASP A 116 -5.75 6.03 -8.91
CA ASP A 116 -5.60 6.31 -10.34
C ASP A 116 -5.32 5.05 -11.16
N VAL A 117 -6.27 4.67 -12.02
CA VAL A 117 -6.16 3.46 -12.86
C VAL A 117 -4.99 3.52 -13.84
N PRO A 118 -4.78 4.60 -14.62
CA PRO A 118 -3.62 4.71 -15.52
C PRO A 118 -2.29 4.49 -14.80
N ALA A 119 -2.06 5.15 -13.66
CA ALA A 119 -0.85 5.00 -12.89
C ALA A 119 -0.63 3.55 -12.41
N LYS A 120 -1.68 2.89 -11.90
CA LYS A 120 -1.58 1.47 -11.49
C LYS A 120 -1.15 0.55 -12.63
N VAL A 121 -1.66 0.78 -13.83
CA VAL A 121 -1.31 0.00 -15.03
C VAL A 121 0.16 0.19 -15.38
N GLU A 122 0.66 1.43 -15.33
CA GLU A 122 2.07 1.72 -15.63
C GLU A 122 3.03 1.18 -14.56
N ILE A 123 2.68 1.28 -13.28
CA ILE A 123 3.43 0.66 -12.17
C ILE A 123 3.49 -0.87 -12.37
N ALA A 124 2.37 -1.51 -12.70
CA ALA A 124 2.35 -2.95 -12.96
C ALA A 124 3.27 -3.35 -14.12
N LYS A 125 3.25 -2.59 -15.23
CA LYS A 125 4.16 -2.83 -16.37
C LYS A 125 5.62 -2.74 -15.96
N LYS A 126 5.99 -1.73 -15.15
CA LYS A 126 7.37 -1.48 -14.73
C LYS A 126 7.90 -2.46 -13.68
N CYS A 127 7.10 -2.83 -12.68
CA CYS A 127 7.62 -3.52 -11.49
C CYS A 127 6.77 -4.69 -10.95
N HIS A 128 5.91 -5.33 -11.76
CA HIS A 128 5.03 -6.43 -11.32
C HIS A 128 5.68 -7.51 -10.42
N LYS A 129 6.93 -7.90 -10.66
CA LYS A 129 7.63 -8.94 -9.87
C LYS A 129 7.76 -8.60 -8.37
N LYS A 130 7.82 -7.31 -8.06
CA LYS A 130 7.91 -6.78 -6.69
C LYS A 130 6.67 -6.02 -6.23
N LEU A 131 5.62 -6.01 -7.05
CA LEU A 131 4.40 -5.26 -6.81
C LEU A 131 3.43 -6.02 -5.90
N LEU A 132 2.90 -5.32 -4.91
CA LEU A 132 1.70 -5.63 -4.15
C LEU A 132 0.73 -4.47 -4.34
N SER A 133 -0.56 -4.73 -4.59
CA SER A 133 -1.50 -3.63 -4.89
C SER A 133 -2.83 -3.77 -4.18
N SER A 134 -3.37 -2.64 -3.71
CA SER A 134 -4.75 -2.52 -3.23
C SER A 134 -5.71 -2.35 -4.39
N MET A 135 -6.83 -3.07 -4.33
CA MET A 135 -8.03 -2.79 -5.12
C MET A 135 -9.02 -1.92 -4.32
N GLY A 136 -10.32 -2.03 -4.59
CA GLY A 136 -11.35 -1.15 -4.04
C GLY A 136 -11.78 -1.52 -2.62
N GLY A 137 -11.27 -0.79 -1.62
CA GLY A 137 -11.68 -0.91 -0.21
C GLY A 137 -12.92 -0.08 0.18
N ALA A 138 -13.39 0.82 -0.69
CA ALA A 138 -14.60 1.61 -0.45
C ALA A 138 -15.88 0.76 -0.67
N LYS A 139 -17.00 1.21 -0.11
CA LYS A 139 -18.34 0.60 -0.23
C LYS A 139 -18.45 -0.77 0.44
N ARG A 140 -17.54 -1.08 1.35
CA ARG A 140 -17.43 -2.34 2.08
C ARG A 140 -17.70 -2.13 3.56
N LEU A 141 -18.19 -3.17 4.23
CA LEU A 141 -18.43 -3.16 5.68
C LEU A 141 -17.66 -4.28 6.39
N ASP A 142 -17.45 -5.42 5.73
CA ASP A 142 -16.96 -6.63 6.37
C ASP A 142 -15.47 -6.88 6.03
N PRO A 143 -14.53 -6.58 6.95
CA PRO A 143 -13.11 -6.81 6.72
C PRO A 143 -12.75 -8.31 6.66
N THR A 144 -13.60 -9.21 7.16
CA THR A 144 -13.33 -10.67 7.11
C THR A 144 -13.43 -11.24 5.70
N LYS A 145 -14.05 -10.49 4.76
CA LYS A 145 -14.15 -10.84 3.34
C LYS A 145 -12.97 -10.38 2.49
N ILE A 146 -11.96 -9.77 3.10
CA ILE A 146 -10.72 -9.39 2.41
C ILE A 146 -9.93 -10.63 2.04
N GLN A 147 -9.44 -10.68 0.81
CA GLN A 147 -8.64 -11.76 0.28
C GLN A 147 -7.41 -11.23 -0.44
N VAL A 148 -6.39 -12.10 -0.50
CA VAL A 148 -5.20 -11.91 -1.32
C VAL A 148 -5.23 -12.90 -2.47
N ALA A 149 -5.13 -12.42 -3.70
CA ALA A 149 -5.06 -13.28 -4.88
C ALA A 149 -4.26 -12.63 -6.00
N SER A 150 -4.13 -13.36 -7.11
CA SER A 150 -3.73 -12.79 -8.40
C SER A 150 -4.67 -11.64 -8.81
N ILE A 151 -4.13 -10.60 -9.46
CA ILE A 151 -4.94 -9.53 -10.06
C ILE A 151 -6.05 -10.09 -10.96
N TRP A 152 -5.80 -11.22 -11.64
CA TRP A 152 -6.73 -11.87 -12.57
C TRP A 152 -7.89 -12.60 -11.89
N LYS A 153 -7.78 -12.90 -10.59
CA LYS A 153 -8.75 -13.71 -9.83
C LYS A 153 -9.67 -12.87 -8.93
N THR A 154 -9.59 -11.55 -8.99
CA THR A 154 -10.43 -10.68 -8.17
C THR A 154 -11.91 -10.73 -8.60
N THR A 155 -12.81 -10.73 -7.62
CA THR A 155 -14.27 -10.82 -7.79
C THR A 155 -14.98 -9.68 -7.06
N ASN A 156 -16.23 -9.37 -7.46
CA ASN A 156 -17.11 -8.38 -6.82
C ASN A 156 -16.52 -6.97 -6.63
N ASP A 157 -15.45 -6.64 -7.34
CA ASP A 157 -14.74 -5.37 -7.26
C ASP A 157 -14.72 -4.65 -8.62
N PRO A 158 -15.57 -3.62 -8.82
CA PRO A 158 -15.62 -2.85 -10.05
C PRO A 158 -14.31 -2.14 -10.40
N PHE A 159 -13.55 -1.71 -9.39
CA PHE A 159 -12.28 -1.02 -9.58
C PHE A 159 -11.21 -2.00 -10.07
N ALA A 160 -11.10 -3.16 -9.43
CA ALA A 160 -10.24 -4.25 -9.91
C ALA A 160 -10.62 -4.70 -11.33
N ARG A 161 -11.92 -4.74 -11.65
CA ARG A 161 -12.41 -5.09 -13.00
C ARG A 161 -11.93 -4.09 -14.04
N LYS A 162 -11.98 -2.78 -13.74
CA LYS A 162 -11.48 -1.74 -14.63
C LYS A 162 -9.97 -1.83 -14.83
N ILE A 163 -9.20 -2.06 -13.75
CA ILE A 163 -7.75 -2.27 -13.83
C ILE A 163 -7.42 -3.48 -14.71
N ARG A 164 -8.08 -4.64 -14.50
CA ARG A 164 -7.89 -5.82 -15.35
C ARG A 164 -8.16 -5.54 -16.83
N TYR A 165 -9.20 -4.76 -17.12
CA TYR A 165 -9.54 -4.37 -18.48
C TYR A 165 -8.42 -3.53 -19.11
N GLU A 166 -7.93 -2.51 -18.40
CA GLU A 166 -6.84 -1.64 -18.90
C GLU A 166 -5.51 -2.39 -19.02
N LEU A 167 -5.19 -3.31 -18.09
CA LEU A 167 -4.02 -4.19 -18.21
C LEU A 167 -4.08 -5.04 -19.48
N LYS A 168 -5.24 -5.66 -19.77
CA LYS A 168 -5.44 -6.44 -21.01
C LYS A 168 -5.28 -5.56 -22.24
N LYS A 169 -5.88 -4.36 -22.23
CA LYS A 169 -5.77 -3.38 -23.31
C LYS A 169 -4.32 -2.95 -23.55
N ALA A 170 -3.53 -2.82 -22.49
CA ALA A 170 -2.11 -2.50 -22.54
C ALA A 170 -1.21 -3.71 -22.89
N GLY A 171 -1.78 -4.88 -23.20
CA GLY A 171 -1.03 -6.08 -23.55
C GLY A 171 -0.26 -6.73 -22.39
N PHE A 172 -0.60 -6.38 -21.14
CA PHE A 172 0.05 -6.93 -19.95
C PHE A 172 -0.36 -8.39 -19.73
N LYS A 173 0.62 -9.31 -19.75
CA LYS A 173 0.43 -10.77 -19.62
C LYS A 173 0.93 -11.36 -18.30
N ASN A 174 1.61 -10.56 -17.47
CA ASN A 174 2.17 -11.03 -16.21
C ASN A 174 1.12 -11.04 -15.09
N ASP A 175 1.54 -11.37 -13.87
CA ASP A 175 0.69 -11.44 -12.68
C ASP A 175 1.38 -10.74 -11.50
N TYR A 176 0.57 -10.34 -10.52
CA TYR A 176 1.03 -9.82 -9.23
C TYR A 176 -0.06 -9.99 -8.17
N LYS A 177 0.34 -9.99 -6.89
CA LYS A 177 -0.59 -10.18 -5.77
C LYS A 177 -1.34 -8.88 -5.47
N VAL A 178 -2.64 -9.00 -5.25
CA VAL A 178 -3.51 -7.89 -4.88
C VAL A 178 -4.37 -8.20 -3.67
N VAL A 179 -4.72 -7.15 -2.93
CA VAL A 179 -5.70 -7.19 -1.83
C VAL A 179 -7.02 -6.64 -2.34
N PHE A 180 -8.09 -7.42 -2.19
CA PHE A 180 -9.45 -7.05 -2.58
C PHE A 180 -10.47 -7.63 -1.60
N SER A 181 -11.74 -7.25 -1.70
CA SER A 181 -12.82 -7.86 -0.91
C SER A 181 -13.78 -8.62 -1.82
N THR A 182 -14.19 -9.81 -1.39
CA THR A 182 -15.24 -10.60 -2.06
C THR A 182 -16.66 -10.13 -1.72
N GLU A 183 -16.81 -9.19 -0.78
CA GLU A 183 -18.08 -8.55 -0.49
C GLU A 183 -18.64 -7.86 -1.75
N MET A 184 -19.96 -7.65 -1.83
CA MET A 184 -20.57 -6.79 -2.85
C MET A 184 -20.56 -5.33 -2.39
N PRO A 185 -20.52 -4.33 -3.29
CA PRO A 185 -20.57 -2.93 -2.86
C PRO A 185 -21.91 -2.62 -2.20
N ASN A 186 -21.89 -2.00 -1.02
CA ASN A 186 -23.10 -1.73 -0.22
C ASN A 186 -23.79 -0.40 -0.55
N CYS A 187 -23.18 0.47 -1.35
CA CYS A 187 -23.75 1.77 -1.70
C CYS A 187 -23.29 2.26 -3.08
N LYS A 188 -23.94 3.31 -3.60
CA LYS A 188 -23.59 3.93 -4.89
C LYS A 188 -22.41 4.89 -4.75
N ASP A 189 -22.44 5.75 -3.74
CA ASP A 189 -21.39 6.74 -3.48
C ASP A 189 -20.12 6.09 -2.91
N LEU A 190 -19.02 6.84 -2.85
CA LEU A 190 -17.74 6.37 -2.29
C LEU A 190 -17.74 6.40 -0.75
N GLY A 191 -18.73 5.74 -0.15
CA GLY A 191 -18.78 5.49 1.29
C GLY A 191 -17.61 4.63 1.73
N SER A 192 -17.10 4.85 2.94
CA SER A 192 -15.95 4.13 3.46
C SER A 192 -16.06 3.93 4.96
N PHE A 193 -15.56 2.78 5.41
CA PHE A 193 -15.43 2.41 6.79
C PHE A 193 -13.97 2.08 7.07
N ILE A 194 -13.36 2.78 8.03
CA ILE A 194 -11.94 2.62 8.36
C ILE A 194 -11.59 1.17 8.69
N GLY A 195 -12.51 0.41 9.31
CA GLY A 195 -12.29 -1.00 9.61
C GLY A 195 -11.93 -1.83 8.37
N VAL A 196 -12.50 -1.48 7.20
CA VAL A 196 -12.14 -2.14 5.95
C VAL A 196 -10.90 -1.53 5.31
N THR A 197 -10.82 -0.22 5.13
CA THR A 197 -9.66 0.40 4.43
C THR A 197 -8.36 0.17 5.18
N ALA A 198 -8.38 0.22 6.52
CA ALA A 198 -7.24 -0.13 7.35
C ALA A 198 -6.86 -1.61 7.20
N SER A 199 -7.84 -2.52 7.20
CA SER A 199 -7.58 -3.95 7.03
C SER A 199 -6.97 -4.28 5.67
N PHE A 200 -7.28 -3.52 4.61
CA PHE A 200 -6.55 -3.63 3.34
C PHE A 200 -5.07 -3.26 3.51
N GLY A 201 -4.77 -2.16 4.21
CA GLY A 201 -3.40 -1.72 4.49
C GLY A 201 -2.62 -2.72 5.34
N LEU A 202 -3.27 -3.33 6.34
CA LEU A 202 -2.69 -4.39 7.18
C LEU A 202 -2.39 -5.65 6.37
N ASN A 203 -3.26 -6.04 5.44
CA ASN A 203 -3.01 -7.17 4.54
C ASN A 203 -1.81 -6.90 3.62
N LEU A 204 -1.69 -5.69 3.07
CA LEU A 204 -0.53 -5.30 2.26
C LEU A 204 0.77 -5.32 3.08
N ALA A 205 0.75 -4.79 4.30
CA ALA A 205 1.91 -4.82 5.19
C ALA A 205 2.33 -6.27 5.51
N SER A 206 1.36 -7.14 5.81
CA SER A 206 1.60 -8.57 6.03
C SER A 206 2.22 -9.24 4.81
N LEU A 207 1.70 -9.00 3.60
CA LEU A 207 2.27 -9.53 2.36
C LEU A 207 3.68 -9.04 2.09
N CYS A 208 3.97 -7.77 2.38
CA CYS A 208 5.29 -7.19 2.25
C CYS A 208 6.29 -7.87 3.19
N VAL A 209 5.94 -7.99 4.48
CA VAL A 209 6.73 -8.68 5.49
C VAL A 209 6.99 -10.14 5.07
N GLN A 210 5.96 -10.87 4.62
CA GLN A 210 6.13 -12.23 4.13
C GLN A 210 7.06 -12.30 2.92
N LYS A 211 6.92 -11.37 1.96
CA LYS A 211 7.77 -11.30 0.78
C LYS A 211 9.22 -11.00 1.13
N ILE A 212 9.50 -10.15 2.11
CA ILE A 212 10.88 -9.85 2.54
C ILE A 212 11.50 -11.04 3.28
N THR A 213 10.71 -11.72 4.11
CA THR A 213 11.23 -12.73 5.03
C THR A 213 11.32 -14.14 4.45
N TYR A 214 10.51 -14.45 3.41
CA TYR A 214 10.40 -15.77 2.80
C TYR A 214 10.62 -15.78 1.27
N ALA A 215 11.08 -14.68 0.68
CA ALA A 215 11.63 -14.70 -0.68
C ALA A 215 13.04 -15.30 -0.73
#